data_AF-F3GJU1-F1
#
_entry.id   AF-F3GJU1-F1
#
_cell.length_a   1.000
_cell.length_b   1.000
_cell.length_c   1.000
_cell.angle_alpha   90.00
_cell.angle_beta   90.00
_cell.angle_gamma   90.00
#
_symmetry.space_group_name_H-M   'P 1'
#
loop_
_entity.id
_entity.type
_entity.pdbx_description
1 polymer ?
#
loop_
_entity_poly.entity_id
_entity_poly.type
_entity_poly.pdbx_seq_one_letter_code
_entity_poly.pdbx_strand_id
1 'polypeptide(L)'
;MATVTGQAFDLRTGPLLRAHLFRLADDEHVLIVSMHHIVSDGWSMDVMIQEFVHCYQAYCEGREPALPELPLQYADYAIWQRSWLEAGEGARQLDYWRHQLGDEQPLLDAAPDFPRPATQSYQGEHLRFDFGVDLSRRLNAFARTQGMTLFMLVLAGFSLFLSRKAGQRDIRIGVPNANRGRAETEGLIGFFINTQVLRCQVDERLSYLDLLAQIRDTSFGAQAHQD
;
A
#
# COMPACT_ATOMS: atom_id res chain seq x y z
N MET A 1 -24.45 10.41 3.33
CA MET A 1 -22.98 10.25 3.12
C MET A 1 -22.66 9.18 2.07
N ALA A 2 -23.19 7.95 2.16
CA ALA A 2 -22.89 6.86 1.21
C ALA A 2 -23.16 7.18 -0.28
N THR A 3 -24.19 7.97 -0.60
CA THR A 3 -24.50 8.40 -1.98
C THR A 3 -23.39 9.23 -2.61
N VAL A 4 -22.65 9.99 -1.81
CA VAL A 4 -21.61 10.91 -2.30
C VAL A 4 -20.30 10.18 -2.61
N THR A 5 -19.92 9.22 -1.77
CA THR A 5 -18.69 8.43 -1.95
C THR A 5 -18.83 7.31 -2.98
N GLY A 6 -20.05 6.83 -3.26
CA GLY A 6 -20.30 5.71 -4.19
C GLY A 6 -20.41 6.08 -5.66
N GLN A 7 -20.45 7.37 -6.02
CA GLN A 7 -20.53 7.78 -7.42
C GLN A 7 -19.17 7.56 -8.11
N ALA A 8 -19.17 6.91 -9.26
CA ALA A 8 -17.97 6.68 -10.06
C ALA A 8 -17.42 7.98 -10.66
N PHE A 9 -16.11 8.03 -10.88
CA PHE A 9 -15.45 9.10 -11.61
C PHE A 9 -15.37 8.76 -13.10
N ASP A 10 -15.57 9.76 -13.98
CA ASP A 10 -15.20 9.64 -15.39
C ASP A 10 -13.72 10.00 -15.57
N LEU A 11 -12.90 8.97 -15.81
CA LEU A 11 -11.45 9.11 -15.98
C LEU A 11 -11.05 9.87 -17.25
N ARG A 12 -11.95 10.01 -18.22
CA ARG A 12 -11.65 10.67 -19.50
C ARG A 12 -11.75 12.19 -19.40
N THR A 13 -12.64 12.68 -18.55
CA THR A 13 -13.02 14.10 -18.50
C THR A 13 -12.71 14.76 -17.17
N GLY A 14 -12.60 13.99 -16.07
CA GLY A 14 -12.41 14.55 -14.74
C GLY A 14 -13.57 15.48 -14.31
N PRO A 15 -13.40 16.24 -13.22
CA PRO A 15 -12.29 16.20 -12.26
C PRO A 15 -12.27 14.89 -11.45
N LEU A 16 -11.06 14.48 -11.03
CA LEU A 16 -10.84 13.24 -10.26
C LEU A 16 -10.76 13.46 -8.74
N LEU A 17 -11.16 14.65 -8.30
CA LEU A 17 -11.36 15.04 -6.92
C LEU A 17 -12.75 15.65 -6.79
N ARG A 18 -13.46 15.29 -5.73
CA ARG A 18 -14.75 15.86 -5.33
C ARG A 18 -14.73 16.20 -3.85
N ALA A 19 -15.27 17.36 -3.49
CA ALA A 19 -15.40 17.81 -2.12
C ALA A 19 -16.87 18.15 -1.83
N HIS A 20 -17.36 17.71 -0.68
CA HIS A 20 -18.73 17.96 -0.23
C HIS A 20 -18.69 18.38 1.24
N LEU A 21 -19.18 19.59 1.52
CA LEU A 21 -19.35 20.10 2.87
C LEU A 21 -20.80 19.94 3.31
N PHE A 22 -21.01 19.21 4.40
CA PHE A 22 -22.29 19.07 5.06
C PHE A 22 -22.28 19.93 6.32
N ARG A 23 -23.25 20.83 6.42
CA ARG A 23 -23.52 21.56 7.65
C ARG A 23 -24.55 20.78 8.46
N LEU A 24 -24.16 20.32 9.65
CA LEU A 24 -25.03 19.57 10.56
C LEU A 24 -25.69 20.52 11.57
N ALA A 25 -24.95 21.53 12.03
CA ALA A 25 -25.41 22.61 12.90
C ALA A 25 -24.64 23.91 12.60
N ASP A 26 -24.77 24.92 13.47
CA ASP A 26 -24.07 26.19 13.27
C ASP A 26 -22.54 26.07 13.41
N ASP A 27 -22.08 25.20 14.30
CA ASP A 27 -20.68 24.93 14.64
C ASP A 27 -20.22 23.51 14.27
N GLU A 28 -21.12 22.70 13.70
CA GLU A 28 -20.84 21.30 13.34
C GLU A 28 -20.91 21.09 11.83
N HIS A 29 -19.79 20.66 11.25
CA HIS A 29 -19.64 20.44 9.82
C HIS A 29 -18.89 19.14 9.53
N VAL A 30 -19.20 18.51 8.39
CA VAL A 30 -18.47 17.36 7.88
C VAL A 30 -18.03 17.63 6.45
N LEU A 31 -16.72 17.64 6.22
CA LEU A 31 -16.12 17.72 4.90
C LEU A 31 -15.78 16.30 4.41
N ILE A 32 -16.34 15.91 3.27
CA ILE A 32 -15.95 14.70 2.55
C ILE A 32 -15.13 15.10 1.34
N VAL A 33 -13.88 14.64 1.27
CA VAL A 33 -13.05 14.74 0.08
C VAL A 33 -12.85 13.33 -0.48
N SER A 34 -13.14 13.15 -1.76
CA SER A 34 -12.95 11.89 -2.47
C SER A 34 -12.05 12.14 -3.66
N MET A 35 -11.00 11.34 -3.79
CA MET A 35 -10.04 11.42 -4.87
C MET A 35 -9.87 10.04 -5.51
N HIS A 36 -9.80 9.98 -6.83
CA HIS A 36 -9.61 8.71 -7.52
C HIS A 36 -8.17 8.20 -7.29
N HIS A 37 -8.01 6.90 -7.04
CA HIS A 37 -6.72 6.29 -6.72
C HIS A 37 -5.71 6.35 -7.89
N ILE A 38 -6.16 6.69 -9.11
CA ILE A 38 -5.26 6.92 -10.27
C ILE A 38 -4.43 8.20 -10.15
N VAL A 39 -4.88 9.18 -9.36
CA VAL A 39 -4.18 10.47 -9.16
C VAL A 39 -3.67 10.63 -7.73
N SER A 40 -3.80 9.59 -6.89
CA SER A 40 -3.48 9.70 -5.47
C SER A 40 -3.22 8.35 -4.82
N ASP A 41 -2.51 8.39 -3.70
CA ASP A 41 -2.27 7.27 -2.80
C ASP A 41 -2.46 7.70 -1.33
N GLY A 42 -2.22 6.77 -0.39
CA GLY A 42 -2.34 7.06 1.03
C GLY A 42 -1.46 8.24 1.48
N TRP A 43 -0.23 8.32 0.97
CA TRP A 43 0.68 9.44 1.26
C TRP A 43 0.16 10.76 0.71
N SER A 44 -0.39 10.76 -0.50
CA SER A 44 -1.00 11.95 -1.12
C SER A 44 -2.17 12.50 -0.30
N MET A 45 -2.91 11.62 0.40
CA MET A 45 -4.00 12.06 1.28
C MET A 45 -3.46 12.83 2.48
N ASP A 46 -2.34 12.41 3.07
CA ASP A 46 -1.70 13.13 4.17
C ASP A 46 -1.19 14.50 3.72
N VAL A 47 -0.53 14.57 2.56
CA VAL A 47 -0.08 15.84 1.95
C VAL A 47 -1.27 16.78 1.72
N MET A 48 -2.34 16.28 1.09
CA MET A 48 -3.54 17.08 0.80
C MET A 48 -4.19 17.62 2.08
N ILE A 49 -4.30 16.80 3.14
CA ILE A 49 -4.89 17.23 4.40
C ILE A 49 -4.02 18.31 5.07
N GLN A 50 -2.70 18.12 5.11
CA GLN A 50 -1.78 19.09 5.70
C GLN A 50 -1.83 20.43 4.98
N GLU A 51 -1.76 20.43 3.65
CA GLU A 51 -1.84 21.65 2.84
C GLU A 51 -3.22 22.31 2.93
N PHE A 52 -4.30 21.52 2.95
CA PHE A 52 -5.65 22.04 3.14
C PHE A 52 -5.78 22.80 4.47
N VAL A 53 -5.30 22.20 5.58
CA VAL A 53 -5.35 22.84 6.91
C VAL A 53 -4.50 24.12 6.92
N HIS A 54 -3.30 24.08 6.35
CA HIS A 54 -2.43 25.26 6.24
C HIS A 54 -3.13 26.40 5.48
N CYS A 55 -3.69 26.09 4.30
CA CYS A 55 -4.39 27.06 3.47
C CYS A 55 -5.62 27.63 4.19
N TYR A 56 -6.41 26.76 4.84
CA TYR A 56 -7.60 27.16 5.58
C TYR A 56 -7.27 28.14 6.73
N GLN A 57 -6.21 27.86 7.49
CA GLN A 57 -5.75 28.74 8.57
C GLN A 57 -5.31 30.11 8.06
N ALA A 58 -4.52 30.15 6.98
CA ALA A 58 -4.10 31.42 6.38
C ALA A 58 -5.30 32.28 5.98
N TYR A 59 -6.30 31.69 5.32
CA TYR A 59 -7.53 32.40 4.94
C TYR A 59 -8.35 32.87 6.15
N CYS A 60 -8.43 32.09 7.23
CA CYS A 60 -9.09 32.50 8.47
C CYS A 60 -8.42 33.72 9.11
N GLU A 61 -7.12 33.90 8.92
CA GLU A 61 -6.35 35.03 9.41
C GLU A 61 -6.26 36.20 8.41
N GLY A 62 -6.93 36.11 7.26
CA GLY A 62 -6.89 37.14 6.22
C GLY A 62 -5.54 37.27 5.51
N ARG A 63 -4.75 36.18 5.50
CA ARG A 63 -3.43 36.11 4.84
C ARG A 63 -3.50 35.22 3.61
N GLU A 64 -2.65 35.49 2.62
CA GLU A 64 -2.47 34.58 1.49
C GLU A 64 -1.64 33.35 1.94
N PRO A 65 -2.08 32.12 1.63
CA PRO A 65 -1.31 30.93 1.96
C PRO A 65 -0.04 30.84 1.11
N ALA A 66 1.02 30.29 1.69
CA ALA A 66 2.29 30.09 1.01
C ALA A 66 2.72 28.64 1.17
N LEU A 67 2.58 27.87 0.09
CA LEU A 67 3.09 26.50 0.02
C LEU A 67 4.50 26.49 -0.59
N PRO A 68 5.37 25.56 -0.18
CA PRO A 68 6.65 25.36 -0.86
C PRO A 68 6.43 25.05 -2.34
N GLU A 69 7.26 25.64 -3.21
CA GLU A 69 7.23 25.30 -4.63
C GLU A 69 7.67 23.84 -4.82
N LEU A 70 6.90 23.10 -5.62
CA LEU A 70 7.23 21.72 -5.95
C LEU A 70 8.35 21.70 -7.00
N PRO A 71 9.48 21.01 -6.74
CA PRO A 71 10.61 20.98 -7.67
C PRO A 71 10.31 20.22 -8.96
N LEU A 72 9.27 19.37 -8.95
CA LEU A 72 8.79 18.63 -10.11
C LEU A 72 7.29 18.34 -9.99
N GLN A 73 6.68 17.92 -11.08
CA GLN A 73 5.27 17.48 -11.15
C GLN A 73 5.19 15.97 -11.36
N TYR A 74 4.03 15.38 -11.09
CA TYR A 74 3.82 13.94 -11.29
C TYR A 74 4.10 13.49 -12.75
N ALA A 75 3.86 14.36 -13.73
CA ALA A 75 4.20 14.08 -15.13
C ALA A 75 5.71 13.90 -15.34
N ASP A 76 6.55 14.68 -14.65
CA ASP A 76 8.01 14.56 -14.70
C ASP A 76 8.45 13.22 -14.11
N TYR A 77 7.85 12.80 -12.99
CA TYR A 77 8.07 11.48 -12.40
C TYR A 77 7.70 10.35 -13.39
N ALA A 78 6.55 10.43 -14.04
CA ALA A 78 6.10 9.40 -14.99
C ALA A 78 7.03 9.30 -16.22
N ILE A 79 7.50 10.43 -16.75
CA ILE A 79 8.46 10.46 -17.86
C ILE A 79 9.80 9.87 -17.42
N TRP A 80 10.28 10.25 -16.23
CA TRP A 80 11.52 9.75 -15.66
C TRP A 80 11.46 8.23 -15.46
N GLN A 81 10.41 7.71 -14.80
CA GLN A 81 10.26 6.28 -14.52
C GLN A 81 10.27 5.46 -15.81
N ARG A 82 9.51 5.87 -16.83
CA ARG A 82 9.51 5.21 -18.12
C ARG A 82 10.91 5.16 -18.74
N SER A 83 11.58 6.31 -18.80
CA SER A 83 12.91 6.42 -19.41
C SER A 83 13.94 5.56 -18.68
N TRP A 84 13.86 5.49 -17.36
CA TRP A 84 14.78 4.71 -16.54
C TRP A 84 14.55 3.19 -16.69
N LEU A 85 13.28 2.76 -16.72
CA LEU A 85 12.93 1.35 -16.98
C LEU A 85 13.39 0.91 -18.38
N GLU A 86 13.18 1.75 -19.40
CA GLU A 86 13.61 1.51 -20.78
C GLU A 86 15.15 1.48 -20.94
N ALA A 87 15.88 2.19 -20.07
CA ALA A 87 17.35 2.21 -20.06
C ALA A 87 18.01 0.92 -19.53
N GLY A 88 17.22 -0.12 -19.23
CA GLY A 88 17.69 -1.47 -18.87
C GLY A 88 17.27 -1.93 -17.49
N GLU A 89 16.84 -1.01 -16.61
CA GLU A 89 16.39 -1.36 -15.27
C GLU A 89 15.16 -2.28 -15.31
N GLY A 90 14.21 -2.02 -16.21
CA GLY A 90 13.03 -2.86 -16.36
C GLY A 90 13.36 -4.29 -16.72
N ALA A 91 14.40 -4.51 -17.55
CA ALA A 91 14.84 -5.86 -17.90
C ALA A 91 15.48 -6.58 -16.71
N ARG A 92 16.31 -5.88 -15.92
CA ARG A 92 16.95 -6.40 -14.71
C ARG A 92 15.93 -6.85 -13.67
N GLN A 93 14.93 -6.02 -13.40
CA GLN A 93 13.87 -6.33 -12.45
C GLN A 93 12.94 -7.44 -12.93
N LEU A 94 12.59 -7.42 -14.22
CA LEU A 94 11.75 -8.46 -14.80
C LEU A 94 12.41 -9.84 -14.72
N ASP A 95 13.72 -9.93 -14.91
CA ASP A 95 14.49 -11.18 -14.77
C ASP A 95 14.39 -11.73 -13.33
N TYR A 96 14.64 -10.87 -12.32
CA TYR A 96 14.48 -11.24 -10.92
C TYR A 96 13.06 -11.74 -10.61
N TRP A 97 12.03 -11.00 -11.03
CA TRP A 97 10.65 -11.35 -10.71
C TRP A 97 10.18 -12.64 -11.41
N ARG A 98 10.61 -12.88 -12.65
CA ARG A 98 10.37 -14.17 -13.33
C ARG A 98 11.01 -15.34 -12.60
N HIS A 99 12.26 -15.18 -12.18
CA HIS A 99 12.95 -16.21 -11.41
C HIS A 99 12.25 -16.47 -10.06
N GLN A 100 11.89 -15.40 -9.34
CA GLN A 100 11.32 -15.48 -8.01
C GLN A 100 9.89 -16.06 -8.00
N LEU A 101 9.05 -15.64 -8.96
CA LEU A 101 7.64 -16.02 -9.02
C LEU A 101 7.37 -17.27 -9.86
N GLY A 102 8.27 -17.62 -10.78
CA GLY A 102 8.09 -18.72 -11.72
C GLY A 102 6.90 -18.51 -12.66
N ASP A 103 6.54 -19.57 -13.38
CA ASP A 103 5.52 -19.52 -14.43
C ASP A 103 4.10 -19.86 -13.93
N GLU A 104 3.98 -20.36 -12.71
CA GLU A 104 2.70 -20.76 -12.12
C GLU A 104 2.31 -19.80 -11.01
N GLN A 105 1.03 -19.42 -10.95
CA GLN A 105 0.45 -18.69 -9.84
C GLN A 105 -0.74 -19.47 -9.29
N PRO A 106 -0.52 -20.39 -8.33
CA PRO A 106 -1.62 -21.13 -7.73
C PRO A 106 -2.55 -20.17 -6.99
N LEU A 107 -3.85 -20.33 -7.19
CA LEU A 107 -4.85 -19.61 -6.40
C LEU A 107 -4.78 -20.11 -4.95
N LEU A 108 -4.85 -19.18 -4.00
CA LEU A 108 -4.98 -19.52 -2.60
C LEU A 108 -6.34 -20.17 -2.36
N ASP A 109 -6.36 -21.43 -1.92
CA ASP A 109 -7.58 -22.15 -1.58
C ASP A 109 -7.98 -21.85 -0.13
N ALA A 110 -8.48 -20.64 0.10
CA ALA A 110 -8.84 -20.18 1.45
C ALA A 110 -10.11 -20.84 2.01
N ALA A 111 -10.70 -21.83 1.32
CA ALA A 111 -11.99 -22.44 1.64
C ALA A 111 -13.07 -21.39 1.95
N PRO A 112 -13.43 -20.52 0.98
CA PRO A 112 -14.36 -19.43 1.23
C PRO A 112 -15.77 -19.95 1.55
N ASP A 113 -16.52 -19.20 2.36
CA ASP A 113 -17.91 -19.54 2.72
C ASP A 113 -18.85 -19.55 1.49
N PHE A 114 -18.50 -18.80 0.44
CA PHE A 114 -19.26 -18.68 -0.79
C PHE A 114 -18.35 -18.86 -2.01
N PRO A 115 -18.87 -19.41 -3.13
CA PRO A 115 -18.12 -19.50 -4.38
C PRO A 115 -17.79 -18.10 -4.92
N ARG A 116 -16.64 -17.98 -5.59
CA ARG A 116 -16.22 -16.72 -6.22
C ARG A 116 -17.21 -16.35 -7.35
N PRO A 117 -17.88 -15.20 -7.30
CA PRO A 117 -18.79 -14.78 -8.36
C PRO A 117 -18.01 -14.33 -9.61
N ALA A 118 -18.66 -14.42 -10.78
CA ALA A 118 -18.09 -13.95 -12.05
C ALA A 118 -17.89 -12.42 -12.09
N THR A 119 -18.70 -11.67 -11.35
CA THR A 119 -18.60 -10.22 -11.20
C THR A 119 -18.37 -9.89 -9.73
N GLN A 120 -17.29 -9.15 -9.45
CA GLN A 120 -16.95 -8.73 -8.10
C GLN A 120 -17.90 -7.62 -7.63
N SER A 121 -18.47 -7.76 -6.43
CA SER A 121 -19.36 -6.74 -5.84
C SER A 121 -18.62 -5.54 -5.26
N TYR A 122 -17.31 -5.69 -5.01
CA TYR A 122 -16.44 -4.74 -4.29
C TYR A 122 -16.89 -4.40 -2.86
N GLN A 123 -17.94 -5.05 -2.35
CA GLN A 123 -18.36 -4.92 -0.96
C GLN A 123 -17.39 -5.67 -0.05
N GLY A 124 -16.97 -5.01 1.02
CA GLY A 124 -16.11 -5.58 2.04
C GLY A 124 -16.49 -5.05 3.42
N GLU A 125 -16.14 -5.82 4.45
CA GLU A 125 -16.29 -5.44 5.85
C GLU A 125 -14.92 -5.45 6.52
N HIS A 126 -14.76 -4.61 7.55
CA HIS A 126 -13.51 -4.52 8.31
C HIS A 126 -13.74 -5.04 9.74
N LEU A 127 -13.13 -6.17 10.05
CA LEU A 127 -13.02 -6.64 11.43
C LEU A 127 -11.73 -6.09 12.05
N ARG A 128 -11.86 -5.33 13.14
CA ARG A 128 -10.72 -4.78 13.89
C ARG A 128 -10.39 -5.69 15.06
N PHE A 129 -9.11 -5.97 15.24
CA PHE A 129 -8.55 -6.63 16.41
C PHE A 129 -7.16 -6.06 16.70
N ASP A 130 -6.70 -6.19 17.94
CA ASP A 130 -5.37 -5.77 18.36
C ASP A 130 -4.62 -6.92 19.05
N PHE A 131 -3.30 -6.86 19.02
CA PHE A 131 -2.44 -7.83 19.72
C PHE A 131 -2.29 -7.50 21.21
N GLY A 132 -2.78 -6.35 21.68
CA GLY A 132 -2.47 -5.83 23.00
C GLY A 132 -1.02 -5.35 23.16
N VAL A 133 -0.78 -4.56 24.21
CA VAL A 133 0.52 -3.92 24.47
C VAL A 133 1.62 -4.94 24.76
N ASP A 134 1.33 -5.97 25.56
CA ASP A 134 2.34 -6.91 26.04
C ASP A 134 2.86 -7.83 24.93
N LEU A 135 1.96 -8.38 24.10
CA LEU A 135 2.36 -9.18 22.95
C LEU A 135 3.11 -8.33 21.93
N SER A 136 2.63 -7.11 21.63
CA SER A 136 3.31 -6.19 20.72
C SER A 136 4.74 -5.89 21.18
N ARG A 137 4.96 -5.66 22.48
CA ARG A 137 6.29 -5.46 23.05
C ARG A 137 7.18 -6.68 22.85
N ARG A 138 6.66 -7.88 23.12
CA ARG A 138 7.40 -9.15 22.97
C ARG A 138 7.75 -9.45 21.52
N LEU A 139 6.84 -9.21 20.59
CA LEU A 139 7.08 -9.39 19.15
C LEU A 139 8.16 -8.43 18.65
N ASN A 140 8.10 -7.15 19.06
CA ASN A 140 9.13 -6.17 18.72
C ASN A 140 10.52 -6.57 19.27
N ALA A 141 10.59 -6.98 20.54
CA ALA A 141 11.82 -7.43 21.14
C ALA A 141 12.38 -8.66 20.40
N PHE A 142 11.52 -9.66 20.11
CA PHE A 142 11.93 -10.85 19.39
C PHE A 142 12.44 -10.53 17.98
N ALA A 143 11.72 -9.72 17.20
CA ALA A 143 12.15 -9.30 15.87
C ALA A 143 13.56 -8.69 15.90
N ARG A 144 13.84 -7.81 16.87
CA ARG A 144 15.16 -7.21 17.07
C ARG A 144 16.24 -8.26 17.37
N THR A 145 15.96 -9.24 18.23
CA THR A 145 16.95 -10.31 18.53
C THR A 145 17.31 -11.17 17.33
N GLN A 146 16.41 -11.28 16.34
CA GLN A 146 16.62 -12.04 15.11
C GLN A 146 17.15 -11.18 13.95
N GLY A 147 17.42 -9.88 14.17
CA GLY A 147 17.82 -8.96 13.11
C GLY A 147 16.73 -8.73 12.06
N MET A 148 15.46 -8.78 12.47
CA MET A 148 14.29 -8.65 11.61
C MET A 148 13.44 -7.44 11.98
N THR A 149 12.62 -6.98 11.03
CA THR A 149 11.57 -6.01 11.31
C THR A 149 10.33 -6.69 11.87
N LEU A 150 9.50 -5.96 12.61
CA LEU A 150 8.19 -6.46 13.05
C LEU A 150 7.32 -6.89 11.85
N PHE A 151 7.41 -6.15 10.75
CA PHE A 151 6.73 -6.49 9.49
C PHE A 151 7.07 -7.91 9.02
N MET A 152 8.36 -8.26 8.92
CA MET A 152 8.77 -9.60 8.48
C MET A 152 8.27 -10.69 9.43
N LEU A 153 8.28 -10.43 10.74
CA LEU A 153 7.79 -11.38 11.74
C LEU A 153 6.29 -11.64 11.61
N VAL A 154 5.49 -10.57 11.46
CA VAL A 154 4.04 -10.68 11.26
C VAL A 154 3.72 -11.34 9.93
N LEU A 155 4.46 -11.00 8.87
CA LEU A 155 4.33 -11.64 7.56
C LEU A 155 4.60 -13.15 7.65
N ALA A 156 5.60 -13.58 8.41
CA ALA A 156 5.87 -15.01 8.65
C ALA A 156 4.72 -15.72 9.37
N GLY A 157 4.17 -15.08 10.40
CA GLY A 157 2.98 -15.59 11.07
C GLY A 157 1.78 -15.69 10.13
N PHE A 158 1.58 -14.69 9.28
CA PHE A 158 0.49 -14.66 8.31
C PHE A 158 0.66 -15.70 7.20
N SER A 159 1.85 -15.87 6.63
CA SER A 159 2.15 -16.93 5.66
C SER A 159 1.88 -18.32 6.23
N LEU A 160 2.29 -18.56 7.47
CA LEU A 160 2.04 -19.83 8.15
C LEU A 160 0.55 -20.06 8.42
N PHE A 161 -0.17 -19.00 8.81
CA PHE A 161 -1.63 -19.06 8.97
C PHE A 161 -2.32 -19.42 7.66
N LEU A 162 -2.00 -18.73 6.57
CA LEU A 162 -2.57 -19.01 5.25
C LEU A 162 -2.24 -20.42 4.77
N SER A 163 -0.99 -20.85 4.94
CA SER A 163 -0.55 -22.20 4.59
C SER A 163 -1.36 -23.27 5.31
N ARG A 164 -1.52 -23.15 6.63
CA ARG A 164 -2.33 -24.09 7.41
C ARG A 164 -3.80 -24.06 7.05
N LYS A 165 -4.35 -22.87 6.75
CA LYS A 165 -5.76 -22.71 6.42
C LYS A 165 -6.09 -23.29 5.04
N ALA A 166 -5.19 -23.12 4.07
CA ALA A 166 -5.38 -23.54 2.68
C ALA A 166 -4.79 -24.91 2.36
N GLY A 167 -3.97 -25.49 3.24
CA GLY A 167 -3.23 -26.72 2.95
C GLY A 167 -2.16 -26.56 1.86
N GLN A 168 -1.73 -25.33 1.59
CA GLN A 168 -0.80 -24.98 0.51
C GLN A 168 0.56 -24.56 1.09
N ARG A 169 1.64 -24.87 0.38
CA ARG A 169 3.02 -24.56 0.80
C ARG A 169 3.62 -23.34 0.11
N ASP A 170 3.28 -23.10 -1.16
CA ASP A 170 3.69 -21.89 -1.89
C ASP A 170 2.70 -20.76 -1.60
N ILE A 171 3.08 -19.86 -0.67
CA ILE A 171 2.26 -18.72 -0.27
C ILE A 171 2.82 -17.45 -0.89
N ARG A 172 1.94 -16.68 -1.54
CA ARG A 172 2.30 -15.42 -2.22
C ARG A 172 1.44 -14.29 -1.67
N ILE A 173 2.09 -13.27 -1.13
CA ILE A 173 1.40 -12.14 -0.47
C ILE A 173 1.84 -10.86 -1.16
N GLY A 174 0.87 -10.11 -1.68
CA GLY A 174 1.10 -8.75 -2.19
C GLY A 174 1.30 -7.78 -1.04
N VAL A 175 2.37 -7.00 -1.09
CA VAL A 175 2.73 -6.02 -0.07
C VAL A 175 2.91 -4.66 -0.75
N PRO A 176 2.09 -3.65 -0.41
CA PRO A 176 2.24 -2.32 -0.96
C PRO A 176 3.50 -1.65 -0.42
N ASN A 177 4.18 -0.91 -1.28
CA ASN A 177 5.26 -0.01 -0.96
C ASN A 177 4.88 1.41 -1.40
N ALA A 178 5.22 2.41 -0.60
CA ALA A 178 4.95 3.81 -0.92
C ALA A 178 5.68 4.26 -2.20
N ASN A 179 6.83 3.65 -2.52
CA ASN A 179 7.61 3.92 -3.73
C ASN A 179 8.01 5.41 -3.88
N ARG A 180 8.27 6.06 -2.74
CA ARG A 180 8.71 7.46 -2.64
C ARG A 180 10.13 7.50 -2.10
N GLY A 181 11.06 6.90 -2.85
CA GLY A 181 12.48 6.80 -2.46
C GLY A 181 13.28 8.08 -2.67
N ARG A 182 12.65 9.15 -3.19
CA ARG A 182 13.28 10.41 -3.55
C ARG A 182 12.59 11.57 -2.85
N ALA A 183 13.36 12.47 -2.26
CA ALA A 183 12.84 13.60 -1.50
C ALA A 183 11.91 14.50 -2.34
N GLU A 184 12.21 14.65 -3.64
CA GLU A 184 11.42 15.43 -4.57
C GLU A 184 10.01 14.88 -4.79
N THR A 185 9.77 13.61 -4.43
CA THR A 185 8.44 12.98 -4.51
C THR A 185 7.63 13.11 -3.22
N GLU A 186 8.22 13.49 -2.09
CA GLU A 186 7.54 13.46 -0.78
C GLU A 186 6.37 14.45 -0.69
N GLY A 187 6.51 15.63 -1.31
CA GLY A 187 5.49 16.68 -1.35
C GLY A 187 4.44 16.53 -2.46
N LEU A 188 4.53 15.48 -3.30
CA LEU A 188 3.66 15.35 -4.46
C LEU A 188 2.36 14.61 -4.15
N ILE A 189 1.27 15.13 -4.69
CA ILE A 189 0.02 14.38 -4.86
C ILE A 189 0.12 13.61 -6.18
N GLY A 190 -0.02 12.29 -6.11
CA GLY A 190 0.09 11.40 -7.26
C GLY A 190 -0.03 9.92 -6.86
N PHE A 191 -0.07 9.02 -7.85
CA PHE A 191 -0.11 7.59 -7.58
C PHE A 191 1.31 7.00 -7.66
N PHE A 192 1.95 6.78 -6.51
CA PHE A 192 3.31 6.23 -6.48
C PHE A 192 3.34 4.75 -6.10
N ILE A 193 2.34 4.28 -5.35
CA ILE A 193 2.32 2.92 -4.77
C ILE A 193 2.72 1.86 -5.79
N ASN A 194 3.71 1.06 -5.40
CA ASN A 194 4.01 -0.22 -6.05
C ASN A 194 3.57 -1.38 -5.14
N THR A 195 3.36 -2.57 -5.71
CA THR A 195 3.04 -3.79 -4.95
C THR A 195 4.08 -4.87 -5.24
N GLN A 196 4.82 -5.26 -4.21
CA GLN A 196 5.77 -6.36 -4.27
C GLN A 196 5.09 -7.68 -3.90
N VAL A 197 5.39 -8.76 -4.62
CA VAL A 197 4.86 -10.10 -4.30
C VAL A 197 5.88 -10.89 -3.51
N LEU A 198 5.65 -11.06 -2.22
CA LEU A 198 6.52 -11.84 -1.35
C LEU A 198 6.09 -13.30 -1.38
N ARG A 199 6.91 -14.13 -2.02
CA ARG A 199 6.73 -15.58 -2.10
C ARG A 199 7.42 -16.27 -0.92
N CYS A 200 6.72 -17.18 -0.27
CA CYS A 200 7.20 -17.91 0.89
C CYS A 200 6.86 -19.40 0.72
N GLN A 201 7.84 -20.28 0.95
CA GLN A 201 7.64 -21.72 0.93
C GLN A 201 7.54 -22.23 2.36
N VAL A 202 6.33 -22.55 2.78
CA VAL A 202 6.05 -23.10 4.11
C VAL A 202 6.22 -24.62 4.04
N ASP A 203 7.36 -25.10 4.54
CA ASP A 203 7.65 -26.53 4.69
C ASP A 203 7.63 -26.90 6.17
N GLU A 204 6.81 -27.88 6.54
CA GLU A 204 6.64 -28.36 7.92
C GLU A 204 7.92 -28.96 8.52
N ARG A 205 8.92 -29.28 7.68
CA ARG A 205 10.23 -29.76 8.11
C ARG A 205 11.17 -28.63 8.52
N LEU A 206 10.89 -27.39 8.13
CA LEU A 206 11.72 -26.23 8.48
C LEU A 206 11.43 -25.78 9.91
N SER A 207 12.47 -25.30 10.59
CA SER A 207 12.24 -24.60 11.85
C SER A 207 11.58 -23.25 11.58
N TYR A 208 10.93 -22.68 12.60
CA TYR A 208 10.39 -21.33 12.49
C TYR A 208 11.48 -20.28 12.17
N LEU A 209 12.71 -20.49 12.66
CA LEU A 209 13.83 -19.60 12.36
C LEU A 209 14.27 -19.67 10.89
N ASP A 210 14.20 -20.85 10.26
CA ASP A 210 14.51 -21.01 8.84
C ASP A 210 13.46 -20.31 7.96
N LEU A 211 12.18 -20.40 8.34
CA LEU A 211 11.10 -19.67 7.68
C LEU A 211 11.31 -18.14 7.78
N LEU A 212 11.72 -17.67 8.95
CA LEU A 212 12.03 -16.27 9.17
C LEU A 212 13.22 -15.80 8.30
N ALA A 213 14.28 -16.60 8.20
CA ALA A 213 15.42 -16.31 7.33
C ALA A 213 14.98 -16.20 5.86
N GLN A 214 14.17 -17.14 5.37
CA GLN A 214 13.63 -17.09 4.01
C GLN A 214 12.84 -15.82 3.74
N ILE A 215 11.98 -15.41 4.68
CA ILE A 215 11.16 -14.19 4.52
C ILE A 215 12.03 -12.95 4.52
N ARG A 216 13.05 -12.89 5.39
CA ARG A 216 14.01 -11.78 5.38
C ARG A 216 14.70 -11.67 4.02
N ASP A 217 15.23 -12.78 3.52
CA ASP A 217 15.98 -12.80 2.27
C ASP A 217 15.07 -12.46 1.07
N THR A 218 13.84 -12.97 1.05
CA THR A 218 12.83 -12.62 0.04
C THR A 218 12.44 -11.15 0.11
N SER A 219 12.27 -10.60 1.32
CA SER A 219 11.92 -9.19 1.51
C SER A 219 13.05 -8.28 1.03
N PHE A 220 14.31 -8.61 1.30
CA PHE A 220 15.45 -7.85 0.79
C PHE A 220 15.61 -7.97 -0.72
N GLY A 221 15.41 -9.16 -1.28
CA GLY A 221 15.41 -9.36 -2.74
C GLY A 221 14.33 -8.51 -3.40
N ALA A 222 13.10 -8.54 -2.88
CA ALA A 222 11.98 -7.76 -3.39
C ALA A 222 12.25 -6.25 -3.28
N GLN A 223 12.80 -5.79 -2.16
CA GLN A 223 13.16 -4.39 -1.95
C GLN A 223 14.23 -3.88 -2.92
N ALA A 224 15.16 -4.74 -3.34
CA ALA A 224 16.20 -4.41 -4.33
C ALA A 224 15.70 -4.40 -5.79
N HIS A 225 14.44 -4.78 -6.01
CA HIS A 225 13.76 -4.85 -7.31
C HIS A 225 12.34 -4.29 -7.18
N GLN A 226 12.22 -3.12 -6.55
CA GLN A 226 10.95 -2.52 -6.14
C GLN A 226 10.40 -1.49 -7.12
N ASP A 227 11.04 -1.26 -8.27
CA ASP A 227 10.77 -0.10 -9.12
C ASP A 227 10.13 -0.38 -10.48
#